data_AF-A0A2V9UD28-F1
#
_entry.id   AF-A0A2V9UD28-F1
#
_cell.length_a   1.000
_cell.length_b   1.000
_cell.length_c   1.000
_cell.angle_alpha   90.00
_cell.angle_beta   90.00
_cell.angle_gamma   90.00
#
_symmetry.space_group_name_H-M   'P 1'
#
loop_
_entity.id
_entity.type
_entity.pdbx_description
1 polymer ?
#
loop_
_entity_poly.entity_id
_entity_poly.type
_entity_poly.pdbx_seq_one_letter_code
_entity_poly.pdbx_strand_id
1 'polypeptide(L)'
;MDNWLVARMNQRARKQECDRLIFQNAENIYNLLWKEMTKWIEEAQQRGIDVWTNGSPYERQVGFKSVIAEQRQLTLALDKERQTIAIGGPRLFFVLQLAVCSDNTVCLKHDGKEIQIGDAAIKILDPFLFPEFAPVS
;
A
#
# COMPACT_ATOMS: atom_id res chain seq x y z
N MET A 1 -43.82 -2.67 3.96
CA MET A 1 -43.15 -3.99 4.14
C MET A 1 -41.77 -3.85 3.53
N ASP A 2 -40.74 -3.74 4.36
CA ASP A 2 -39.35 -3.75 3.88
C ASP A 2 -39.06 -5.12 3.29
N ASN A 3 -38.93 -5.18 1.96
CA ASN A 3 -38.59 -6.42 1.27
C ASN A 3 -37.09 -6.68 1.44
N TRP A 4 -36.74 -7.49 2.45
CA TRP A 4 -35.36 -7.85 2.77
C TRP A 4 -34.61 -8.46 1.57
N LEU A 5 -35.31 -9.09 0.61
CA LEU A 5 -34.72 -9.57 -0.65
C LEU A 5 -34.23 -8.41 -1.52
N VAL A 6 -35.01 -7.34 -1.64
CA VAL A 6 -34.61 -6.12 -2.38
C VAL A 6 -33.39 -5.48 -1.72
N ALA A 7 -33.36 -5.41 -0.38
CA ALA A 7 -32.20 -4.90 0.35
C ALA A 7 -30.92 -5.72 0.07
N ARG A 8 -31.03 -7.05 0.05
CA ARG A 8 -29.90 -7.94 -0.28
C ARG A 8 -29.46 -7.85 -1.75
N MET A 9 -30.40 -7.72 -2.68
CA MET A 9 -30.08 -7.49 -4.10
C MET A 9 -29.34 -6.17 -4.30
N ASN A 10 -29.79 -5.09 -3.66
CA ASN A 10 -29.12 -3.79 -3.69
C ASN A 10 -27.72 -3.84 -3.06
N GLN A 11 -27.55 -4.56 -1.96
CA GLN A 11 -26.24 -4.77 -1.33
C GLN A 11 -25.27 -5.50 -2.27
N ARG A 12 -25.75 -6.54 -2.98
CA ARG A 12 -24.95 -7.29 -3.97
C ARG A 12 -24.54 -6.40 -5.14
N ALA A 13 -25.48 -5.65 -5.71
CA ALA A 13 -25.21 -4.74 -6.82
C ALA A 13 -24.17 -3.67 -6.45
N ARG A 14 -24.32 -3.06 -5.26
CA ARG A 14 -23.32 -2.10 -4.73
C ARG A 14 -21.95 -2.72 -4.56
N LYS A 15 -21.88 -3.95 -4.00
CA LYS A 15 -20.60 -4.65 -3.86
C LYS A 15 -19.93 -4.89 -5.21
N GLN A 16 -20.68 -5.35 -6.22
CA GLN A 16 -20.16 -5.58 -7.57
C GLN A 16 -19.62 -4.29 -8.20
N GLU A 17 -20.33 -3.18 -8.02
CA GLU A 17 -19.88 -1.88 -8.54
C GLU A 17 -18.62 -1.40 -7.81
N CYS A 18 -18.55 -1.52 -6.48
CA CYS A 18 -17.33 -1.21 -5.74
C CYS A 18 -16.16 -2.08 -6.19
N ASP A 19 -16.37 -3.38 -6.33
CA ASP A 19 -15.34 -4.33 -6.76
C ASP A 19 -14.83 -3.96 -8.17
N ARG A 20 -15.72 -3.55 -9.08
CA ARG A 20 -15.39 -3.06 -10.42
C ARG A 20 -14.56 -1.78 -10.37
N LEU A 21 -14.97 -0.78 -9.58
CA LEU A 21 -14.26 0.49 -9.44
C LEU A 21 -12.86 0.29 -8.86
N ILE A 22 -12.73 -0.55 -7.84
CA ILE A 22 -11.44 -0.91 -7.23
C ILE A 22 -10.55 -1.58 -8.28
N PHE A 23 -11.05 -2.59 -8.98
CA PHE A 23 -10.26 -3.30 -10.00
C PHE A 23 -9.72 -2.36 -11.08
N GLN A 24 -10.53 -1.40 -11.54
CA GLN A 24 -10.16 -0.44 -12.57
C GLN A 24 -9.11 0.59 -12.11
N ASN A 25 -9.12 0.96 -10.82
CA ASN A 25 -8.25 2.02 -10.30
C ASN A 25 -7.08 1.50 -9.46
N ALA A 26 -7.05 0.21 -9.14
CA ALA A 26 -6.05 -0.40 -8.26
C ALA A 26 -4.60 -0.12 -8.70
N GLU A 27 -4.32 -0.20 -10.02
CA GLU A 27 -2.98 0.11 -10.55
C GLU A 27 -2.62 1.58 -10.35
N ASN A 28 -3.57 2.49 -10.56
CA ASN A 28 -3.32 3.92 -10.36
C ASN A 28 -2.96 4.22 -8.89
N ILE A 29 -3.73 3.68 -7.95
CA ILE A 29 -3.44 3.84 -6.52
C ILE A 29 -2.08 3.22 -6.15
N TYR A 30 -1.79 2.03 -6.67
CA TYR A 30 -0.49 1.39 -6.49
C TYR A 30 0.68 2.24 -7.03
N ASN A 31 0.49 2.88 -8.19
CA ASN A 31 1.47 3.78 -8.80
C ASN A 31 1.66 5.08 -8.01
N LEU A 32 0.58 5.67 -7.50
CA LEU A 32 0.65 6.86 -6.66
C LEU A 32 1.41 6.58 -5.36
N LEU A 33 1.13 5.45 -4.70
CA LEU A 33 1.85 5.04 -3.50
C LEU A 33 3.34 4.86 -3.77
N TRP A 34 3.69 4.14 -4.84
CA TRP A 34 5.08 3.93 -5.21
C TRP A 34 5.82 5.22 -5.52
N LYS A 35 5.19 6.14 -6.25
CA LYS A 35 5.76 7.45 -6.58
C LYS A 35 6.08 8.23 -5.30
N GLU A 36 5.16 8.25 -4.36
CA GLU A 36 5.36 8.94 -3.08
C GLU A 36 6.45 8.28 -2.24
N MET A 37 6.51 6.95 -2.20
CA MET A 37 7.62 6.24 -1.54
C MET A 37 8.97 6.55 -2.19
N THR A 38 9.04 6.56 -3.52
CA THR A 38 10.27 6.83 -4.27
C THR A 38 10.81 8.22 -3.97
N LYS A 39 9.93 9.22 -3.89
CA LYS A 39 10.28 10.58 -3.47
C LYS A 39 10.99 10.60 -2.10
N TRP A 40 10.46 9.87 -1.11
CA TRP A 40 11.10 9.79 0.22
C TRP A 40 12.42 9.03 0.20
N ILE A 41 12.54 7.98 -0.63
CA ILE A 41 13.80 7.25 -0.81
C ILE A 41 14.87 8.11 -1.48
N GLU A 42 14.51 8.90 -2.49
CA GLU A 42 15.41 9.87 -3.12
C GLU A 42 15.88 10.92 -2.10
N GLU A 43 14.99 11.42 -1.24
CA GLU A 43 15.37 12.33 -0.17
C GLU A 43 16.31 11.67 0.85
N ALA A 44 16.05 10.41 1.24
CA ALA A 44 16.91 9.64 2.12
C ALA A 44 18.33 9.47 1.52
N GLN A 45 18.43 9.19 0.22
CA GLN A 45 19.70 9.11 -0.50
C GLN A 45 20.47 10.44 -0.45
N GLN A 46 19.79 11.56 -0.70
CA GLN A 46 20.40 12.89 -0.62
C GLN A 46 20.92 13.23 0.78
N ARG A 47 20.32 12.63 1.81
CA ARG A 47 20.73 12.75 3.22
C ARG A 47 21.77 11.70 3.66
N GLY A 48 22.29 10.90 2.74
CA GLY A 48 23.37 9.94 2.99
C GLY A 48 22.92 8.55 3.43
N ILE A 49 21.62 8.24 3.36
CA ILE A 49 21.12 6.87 3.62
C ILE A 49 21.31 6.04 2.35
N ASP A 50 22.08 4.96 2.44
CA ASP A 50 22.44 4.14 1.27
C ASP A 50 21.36 3.10 0.92
N VAL A 51 20.27 3.60 0.32
CA VAL A 51 19.12 2.83 -0.14
C VAL A 51 19.00 2.84 -1.66
N TRP A 52 18.25 1.91 -2.20
CA TRP A 52 17.93 1.76 -3.62
C TRP A 52 16.46 1.39 -3.82
N THR A 53 15.94 1.71 -5.01
CA THR A 53 14.65 1.19 -5.50
C THR A 53 14.89 0.45 -6.80
N ASN A 54 14.05 -0.55 -7.13
CA ASN A 54 14.02 -1.08 -8.49
C ASN A 54 13.05 -0.27 -9.38
N GLY A 55 13.21 -0.40 -10.70
CA GLY A 55 12.32 0.23 -11.68
C GLY A 55 11.20 -0.69 -12.18
N SER A 56 10.99 -1.86 -11.57
CA SER A 56 10.06 -2.86 -12.11
C SER A 56 8.60 -2.46 -11.86
N PRO A 57 7.74 -2.47 -12.88
CA PRO A 57 6.33 -2.15 -12.71
C PRO A 57 5.54 -3.29 -12.03
N TYR A 58 6.04 -4.52 -12.06
CA TYR A 58 5.33 -5.72 -11.58
C TYR A 58 5.69 -6.13 -10.17
N GLU A 59 6.93 -5.85 -9.75
CA GLU A 59 7.41 -6.16 -8.40
C GLU A 59 8.30 -5.02 -7.95
N ARG A 60 7.80 -4.21 -7.02
CA ARG A 60 8.49 -3.00 -6.58
C ARG A 60 9.27 -3.28 -5.33
N GLN A 61 10.55 -2.90 -5.32
CA GLN A 61 11.44 -3.20 -4.22
C GLN A 61 12.19 -1.97 -3.76
N VAL A 62 12.34 -1.85 -2.45
CA VAL A 62 13.21 -0.88 -1.78
C VAL A 62 14.20 -1.66 -0.94
N GLY A 63 15.49 -1.34 -1.00
CA GLY A 63 16.51 -2.05 -0.23
C GLY A 63 17.65 -1.15 0.24
N PHE A 64 18.45 -1.64 1.17
CA PHE A 64 19.76 -1.04 1.51
C PHE A 64 20.86 -1.62 0.61
N LYS A 65 21.89 -0.84 0.26
CA LYS A 65 23.00 -1.30 -0.61
C LYS A 65 24.16 -1.98 0.14
N SER A 66 24.12 -2.08 1.47
CA SER A 66 25.22 -2.64 2.27
C SER A 66 25.41 -4.16 2.07
N VAL A 67 26.67 -4.62 2.04
CA VAL A 67 27.11 -6.00 1.77
C VAL A 67 26.70 -7.00 2.88
N ILE A 68 26.39 -6.50 4.09
CA ILE A 68 25.85 -7.29 5.21
C ILE A 68 24.30 -7.24 5.22
N ALA A 69 23.71 -6.43 4.32
CA ALA A 69 22.30 -6.03 4.31
C ALA A 69 21.49 -6.60 3.13
N GLU A 70 21.93 -7.70 2.52
CA GLU A 70 21.09 -8.52 1.62
C GLU A 70 19.75 -8.94 2.27
N GLN A 71 19.60 -8.73 3.58
CA GLN A 71 18.41 -9.02 4.38
C GLN A 71 17.54 -7.80 4.73
N ARG A 72 17.75 -6.61 4.14
CA ARG A 72 16.87 -5.44 4.37
C ARG A 72 16.28 -4.94 3.06
N GLN A 73 15.29 -5.67 2.58
CA GLN A 73 14.45 -5.29 1.45
C GLN A 73 12.98 -5.26 1.85
N LEU A 74 12.23 -4.34 1.24
CA LEU A 74 10.78 -4.32 1.18
C LEU A 74 10.36 -4.64 -0.25
N THR A 75 9.42 -5.55 -0.38
CA THR A 75 8.70 -5.83 -1.62
C THR A 75 7.28 -5.31 -1.50
N LEU A 76 6.82 -4.64 -2.54
CA LEU A 76 5.45 -4.18 -2.72
C LEU A 76 4.79 -4.97 -3.84
N ALA A 77 3.59 -5.47 -3.57
CA ALA A 77 2.80 -6.24 -4.51
C ALA A 77 1.33 -5.81 -4.47
N LEU A 78 0.75 -5.59 -5.65
CA LEU A 78 -0.68 -5.36 -5.81
C LEU A 78 -1.40 -6.70 -6.03
N ASP A 79 -2.32 -7.03 -5.14
CA ASP A 79 -3.27 -8.13 -5.30
C ASP A 79 -4.65 -7.56 -5.64
N LYS A 80 -5.01 -7.59 -6.93
CA LYS A 80 -6.30 -7.08 -7.43
C LYS A 80 -7.49 -7.94 -6.99
N GLU A 81 -7.28 -9.24 -6.80
CA GLU A 81 -8.36 -10.15 -6.40
C GLU A 81 -8.73 -9.94 -4.94
N ARG A 82 -7.71 -9.75 -4.08
CA ARG A 82 -7.91 -9.43 -2.67
C ARG A 82 -8.14 -7.95 -2.42
N GLN A 83 -8.01 -7.10 -3.44
CA GLN A 83 -8.13 -5.64 -3.34
C GLN A 83 -7.16 -5.06 -2.32
N THR A 84 -5.91 -5.54 -2.33
CA THR A 84 -4.90 -5.14 -1.35
C THR A 84 -3.57 -4.80 -2.01
N ILE A 85 -2.82 -3.90 -1.38
CA ILE A 85 -1.39 -3.75 -1.62
C ILE A 85 -0.68 -4.36 -0.41
N ALA A 86 0.09 -5.42 -0.65
CA ALA A 86 0.89 -6.08 0.36
C ALA A 86 2.31 -5.54 0.32
N ILE A 87 2.83 -5.21 1.50
CA ILE A 87 4.21 -4.77 1.70
C ILE A 87 4.86 -5.79 2.63
N GLY A 88 5.92 -6.43 2.16
CA GLY A 88 6.60 -7.49 2.89
C GLY A 88 8.12 -7.30 2.90
N GLY A 89 8.73 -7.54 4.05
CA GLY A 89 10.17 -7.61 4.23
C GLY A 89 10.50 -8.41 5.50
N PRO A 90 11.77 -8.68 5.80
CA PRO A 90 12.16 -9.62 6.85
C PRO A 90 11.66 -9.29 8.27
N ARG A 91 11.25 -8.04 8.53
CA ARG A 91 10.67 -7.61 9.82
C ARG A 91 9.49 -6.65 9.66
N LEU A 92 8.96 -6.50 8.45
CA LEU A 92 7.83 -5.63 8.17
C LEU A 92 6.81 -6.41 7.34
N PHE A 93 5.61 -6.53 7.88
CA PHE A 93 4.46 -6.95 7.10
C PHE A 93 3.37 -5.91 7.28
N PHE A 94 2.95 -5.30 6.18
CA PHE A 94 2.00 -4.21 6.18
C PHE A 94 1.04 -4.41 5.01
N VAL A 95 -0.25 -4.23 5.24
CA VAL A 95 -1.27 -4.46 4.22
C VAL A 95 -2.17 -3.24 4.15
N LEU A 96 -2.31 -2.71 2.94
CA LEU A 96 -3.28 -1.68 2.63
C LEU A 96 -4.45 -2.30 1.88
N GLN A 97 -5.66 -2.00 2.33
CA GLN A 97 -6.89 -2.37 1.62
C GLN A 97 -7.25 -1.25 0.64
N LEU A 98 -7.73 -1.63 -0.53
CA LEU A 98 -8.38 -0.73 -1.48
C LEU A 98 -9.87 -0.72 -1.18
N ALA A 99 -10.46 0.45 -1.07
CA ALA A 99 -11.88 0.62 -0.84
C ALA A 99 -12.43 1.77 -1.68
N VAL A 100 -13.74 1.76 -1.92
CA VAL A 100 -14.43 2.96 -2.43
C VAL A 100 -14.77 3.85 -1.23
N CYS A 101 -14.27 5.09 -1.26
CA CYS A 101 -14.52 6.10 -0.25
C CYS A 101 -15.89 6.78 -0.42
N SER A 102 -16.29 7.61 0.53
CA SER A 102 -17.61 8.27 0.54
C SER A 102 -17.84 9.20 -0.64
N ASP A 103 -16.76 9.69 -1.27
CA ASP A 103 -16.77 10.52 -2.47
C ASP A 103 -16.78 9.70 -3.79
N ASN A 104 -16.97 8.38 -3.69
CA ASN A 104 -16.97 7.44 -4.81
C ASN A 104 -15.60 7.29 -5.53
N THR A 105 -14.51 7.71 -4.88
CA THR A 105 -13.14 7.45 -5.35
C THR A 105 -12.55 6.20 -4.69
N VAL A 106 -11.50 5.63 -5.29
CA VAL A 106 -10.76 4.51 -4.67
C VAL A 106 -9.67 5.05 -3.77
N CYS A 107 -9.66 4.60 -2.52
CA CYS A 107 -8.78 5.07 -1.47
C CYS A 107 -8.07 3.90 -0.76
N LEU A 108 -7.03 4.22 -0.01
CA LEU A 108 -6.30 3.28 0.83
C LEU A 108 -6.93 3.21 2.22
N LYS A 109 -6.94 2.01 2.79
CA LYS A 109 -7.26 1.77 4.20
C LYS A 109 -6.19 0.95 4.91
N HIS A 110 -5.95 1.30 6.16
CA HIS A 110 -5.14 0.55 7.10
C HIS A 110 -5.93 0.37 8.40
N ASP A 111 -6.00 -0.86 8.94
CA ASP A 111 -6.82 -1.20 10.12
C ASP A 111 -8.27 -0.70 10.03
N GLY A 112 -8.87 -0.81 8.85
CA GLY A 112 -10.25 -0.37 8.58
C GLY A 112 -10.46 1.14 8.46
N LYS A 113 -9.43 1.96 8.69
CA LYS A 113 -9.49 3.43 8.56
C LYS A 113 -8.86 3.89 7.26
N GLU A 114 -9.43 4.92 6.66
CA GLU A 114 -8.84 5.60 5.51
C GLU A 114 -7.47 6.18 5.87
N ILE A 115 -6.51 6.06 4.95
CA ILE A 115 -5.17 6.62 5.08
C ILE A 115 -4.79 7.32 3.78
N GLN A 116 -4.20 8.50 3.87
CA GLN A 116 -3.70 9.23 2.71
C GLN A 116 -2.44 8.56 2.15
N ILE A 117 -2.18 8.74 0.85
CA ILE A 117 -1.03 8.15 0.17
C ILE A 117 0.31 8.53 0.84
N GLY A 118 0.46 9.81 1.21
CA GLY A 118 1.64 10.31 1.92
C GLY A 118 1.86 9.65 3.27
N ASP A 119 0.81 9.61 4.09
CA ASP A 119 0.87 8.99 5.42
C ASP A 119 1.14 7.49 5.32
N ALA A 120 0.56 6.80 4.34
CA ALA A 120 0.81 5.39 4.09
C ALA A 120 2.28 5.15 3.71
N ALA A 121 2.84 5.97 2.82
CA ALA A 121 4.24 5.89 2.42
C ALA A 121 5.19 6.07 3.62
N ILE A 122 4.95 7.08 4.47
CA ILE A 122 5.73 7.31 5.68
C ILE A 122 5.59 6.12 6.64
N LYS A 123 4.37 5.64 6.87
CA LYS A 123 4.11 4.52 7.78
C LYS A 123 4.78 3.21 7.34
N ILE A 124 4.98 3.03 6.03
CA ILE A 124 5.74 1.91 5.46
C ILE A 124 7.25 2.13 5.62
N LEU A 125 7.75 3.32 5.27
CA LEU A 125 9.17 3.59 5.15
C LEU A 125 9.86 3.89 6.49
N ASP A 126 9.17 4.51 7.43
CA ASP A 126 9.72 4.90 8.73
C ASP A 126 10.34 3.71 9.50
N PRO A 127 9.62 2.60 9.77
CA PRO A 127 10.21 1.44 10.45
C PRO A 127 11.26 0.70 9.61
N PHE A 128 11.28 0.92 8.30
CA PHE A 128 12.29 0.33 7.41
C PHE A 128 13.59 1.13 7.39
N LEU A 129 13.50 2.46 7.32
CA LEU A 129 14.64 3.37 7.31
C LEU A 129 15.24 3.54 8.71
N PHE A 130 14.39 3.53 9.74
CA PHE A 130 14.77 3.79 11.14
C PHE A 130 14.22 2.71 12.09
N PRO A 131 14.64 1.44 11.93
CA PRO A 131 14.11 0.33 12.73
C PRO A 131 14.36 0.44 14.24
N GLU A 132 15.31 1.27 14.69
CA GLU A 132 15.57 1.57 16.10
C GLU A 132 14.42 2.34 16.79
N PHE A 133 13.54 2.98 16.02
CA PHE A 133 12.35 3.66 16.53
C PHE A 133 11.07 2.86 16.32
N ALA A 134 11.16 1.70 15.67
CA ALA A 134 10.02 0.82 15.53
C ALA A 134 9.59 0.32 16.92
N PRO A 135 8.27 0.31 17.23
CA PRO A 135 7.80 -0.22 18.50
C PRO A 135 8.24 -1.68 18.63
N VAL A 136 8.86 -2.00 19.77
CA VAL A 136 9.23 -3.37 20.13
C VAL A 136 7.92 -4.14 20.35
N SER A 137 7.56 -5.00 19.41
CA SER A 137 6.44 -5.93 19.52
C SER A 137 6.73 -7.07 20.48
#